data_AF-A0A7K2MP38-F1
#
_entry.id   AF-A0A7K2MP38-F1
#
_cell.length_a   1.000
_cell.length_b   1.000
_cell.length_c   1.000
_cell.angle_alpha   90.00
_cell.angle_beta   90.00
_cell.angle_gamma   90.00
#
_symmetry.space_group_name_H-M   'P 1'
#
loop_
_entity.id
_entity.type
_entity.pdbx_description
1 polymer ?
#
loop_
_entity_poly.entity_id
_entity_poly.type
_entity_poly.pdbx_seq_one_letter_code
_entity_poly.pdbx_strand_id
1 'polypeptide(L)'
;DNGWVKDIAPLIKESWAAVGVDAKLDIQQSAAQYAEIDQGNFEALAAPGDPSVFGNDADLLLRWFYYGFWPENRYGWKGSDAYKRTRSLLDKAAAEADDAKRKELWGQVTDLVADEAALYPILHRKLPTAWREGALTGFKPLPTTGLSFLDVGRG
;
A
#
# COMPACT_ATOMS: atom_id res chain seq x y z
N ASP A 1 5.53 -9.21 -11.26
CA ASP A 1 4.88 -9.34 -9.93
C ASP A 1 3.50 -8.69 -9.85
N ASN A 2 3.14 -7.72 -10.68
CA ASN A 2 1.84 -7.01 -10.58
C ASN A 2 0.76 -7.53 -11.54
N GLY A 3 1.01 -8.62 -12.27
CA GLY A 3 0.11 -9.15 -13.30
C GLY A 3 -1.23 -9.65 -12.76
N TRP A 4 -1.23 -10.19 -11.54
CA TRP A 4 -2.42 -10.70 -10.84
C TRP A 4 -3.50 -9.62 -10.60
N VAL A 5 -3.13 -8.33 -10.63
CA VAL A 5 -4.09 -7.22 -10.53
C VAL A 5 -5.09 -7.25 -11.69
N LYS A 6 -4.64 -7.65 -12.88
CA LYS A 6 -5.52 -7.81 -14.05
C LYS A 6 -6.54 -8.94 -13.87
N ASP A 7 -6.20 -9.94 -13.07
CA ASP A 7 -7.07 -11.09 -12.82
C ASP A 7 -8.13 -10.78 -11.74
N ILE A 8 -7.83 -9.88 -10.79
CA ILE A 8 -8.78 -9.47 -9.74
C ILE A 8 -9.68 -8.31 -10.15
N ALA A 9 -9.26 -7.45 -11.07
CA ALA A 9 -10.03 -6.26 -11.46
C ALA A 9 -11.44 -6.60 -12.01
N PRO A 10 -11.63 -7.66 -12.83
CA PRO A 10 -12.96 -8.10 -13.25
C PRO A 10 -13.85 -8.52 -12.07
N LEU A 11 -13.29 -9.21 -11.06
CA LEU A 11 -14.04 -9.65 -9.87
C LEU A 11 -14.53 -8.45 -9.03
N ILE A 12 -13.71 -7.40 -8.91
CA ILE A 12 -14.10 -6.15 -8.25
C ILE A 12 -15.26 -5.49 -9.02
N LYS A 13 -15.13 -5.38 -10.34
CA LYS A 13 -16.19 -4.83 -11.21
C LYS A 13 -17.50 -5.62 -11.08
N GLU A 14 -17.44 -6.95 -11.11
CA GLU A 14 -18.62 -7.80 -10.96
C GLU A 14 -19.29 -7.61 -9.59
N SER A 15 -18.50 -7.50 -8.53
CA SER A 15 -18.99 -7.26 -7.17
C SER A 15 -19.66 -5.90 -7.03
N TRP A 16 -19.11 -4.85 -7.67
CA TRP A 16 -19.73 -3.52 -7.74
C TRP A 16 -21.03 -3.52 -8.54
N ALA A 17 -21.05 -4.21 -9.69
CA ALA A 17 -22.27 -4.34 -10.48
C ALA A 17 -23.40 -5.02 -9.70
N ALA A 18 -23.07 -6.01 -8.85
CA ALA A 18 -24.05 -6.71 -8.00
C ALA A 18 -24.72 -5.79 -6.96
N VAL A 19 -24.11 -4.65 -6.61
CA VAL A 19 -24.68 -3.64 -5.72
C VAL A 19 -25.15 -2.37 -6.46
N GLY A 20 -25.24 -2.44 -7.79
CA GLY A 20 -25.76 -1.35 -8.63
C GLY A 20 -24.75 -0.28 -9.02
N VAL A 21 -23.45 -0.53 -8.85
CA VAL A 21 -22.37 0.37 -9.29
C VAL A 21 -21.82 -0.13 -10.62
N ASP A 22 -22.11 0.60 -11.71
CA ASP A 22 -21.51 0.32 -13.02
C ASP A 22 -20.12 0.94 -13.12
N ALA A 23 -19.14 0.14 -13.55
CA ALA A 23 -17.75 0.55 -13.64
C ALA A 23 -17.11 0.08 -14.94
N LYS A 24 -16.29 0.96 -15.52
CA LYS A 24 -15.43 0.65 -16.66
C LYS A 24 -14.02 0.37 -16.18
N LEU A 25 -13.44 -0.74 -16.64
CA LEU A 25 -12.03 -1.02 -16.39
C LEU A 25 -11.16 -0.22 -17.35
N ASP A 26 -10.20 0.51 -16.79
CA ASP A 26 -9.05 1.07 -17.50
C ASP A 26 -7.79 0.50 -16.85
N ILE A 27 -7.10 -0.39 -17.58
CA ILE A 27 -5.96 -1.14 -17.06
C ILE A 27 -4.72 -0.72 -17.85
N GLN A 28 -3.84 0.02 -17.18
CA GLN A 28 -2.61 0.53 -17.79
C GLN A 28 -1.34 0.01 -17.09
N GLN A 29 -0.18 0.30 -17.67
CA GLN A 29 1.09 0.11 -16.97
C GLN A 29 1.27 1.18 -15.89
N SER A 30 1.97 0.84 -14.81
CA SER A 30 2.08 1.68 -13.60
C SER A 30 2.49 3.13 -13.88
N ALA A 31 3.46 3.37 -14.77
CA ALA A 31 3.93 4.71 -15.08
C ALA A 31 2.85 5.56 -15.76
N ALA A 32 2.13 4.99 -16.74
CA ALA A 32 1.03 5.68 -17.41
C ALA A 32 -0.14 5.91 -16.44
N GLN A 33 -0.48 4.90 -15.63
CA GLN A 33 -1.53 5.03 -14.64
C GLN A 33 -1.26 6.17 -13.66
N TYR A 34 -0.08 6.22 -13.03
CA TYR A 34 0.23 7.30 -12.07
C TYR A 34 0.34 8.67 -12.72
N ALA A 35 0.68 8.77 -14.00
CA ALA A 35 0.65 10.05 -14.72
C ALA A 35 -0.77 10.64 -14.78
N GLU A 36 -1.80 9.81 -14.92
CA GLU A 36 -3.21 10.22 -14.86
C GLU A 36 -3.68 10.47 -13.42
N ILE A 37 -3.30 9.60 -12.47
CA ILE A 37 -3.66 9.76 -11.04
C ILE A 37 -3.12 11.06 -10.47
N ASP A 38 -1.86 11.41 -10.77
CA ASP A 38 -1.22 12.63 -10.26
C ASP A 38 -1.84 13.90 -10.88
N GLN A 39 -2.66 13.77 -11.95
CA GLN A 39 -3.49 14.83 -12.52
C GLN A 39 -4.93 14.84 -11.95
N GLY A 40 -5.29 13.87 -11.12
CA GLY A 40 -6.65 13.69 -10.60
C GLY A 40 -7.63 13.05 -11.60
N ASN A 41 -7.14 12.45 -12.69
CA ASN A 41 -7.97 11.87 -13.75
C ASN A 41 -8.41 10.44 -13.41
N PHE A 42 -9.10 10.24 -12.29
CA PHE A 42 -9.63 8.94 -11.89
C PHE A 42 -10.78 9.07 -10.89
N GLU A 43 -11.56 8.00 -10.76
CA GLU A 43 -12.64 7.89 -9.78
C GLU A 43 -12.28 6.88 -8.68
N ALA A 44 -11.70 5.74 -9.07
CA ALA A 44 -11.18 4.72 -8.16
C ALA A 44 -9.96 4.01 -8.77
N LEU A 45 -9.06 3.51 -7.92
CA LEU A 45 -7.87 2.79 -8.34
C LEU A 45 -7.66 1.53 -7.48
N ALA A 46 -7.54 0.39 -8.14
CA ALA A 46 -6.99 -0.83 -7.55
C ALA A 46 -5.53 -0.99 -7.99
N ALA A 47 -4.60 -0.87 -7.05
CA ALA A 47 -3.16 -0.96 -7.33
C ALA A 47 -2.44 -1.77 -6.24
N PRO A 48 -1.34 -2.47 -6.59
CA PRO A 48 -0.47 -3.09 -5.60
C PRO A 48 0.43 -2.04 -4.94
N GLY A 49 0.75 -2.23 -3.67
CA GLY A 49 1.66 -1.35 -2.94
C GLY A 49 2.37 -2.10 -1.82
N ASP A 50 3.67 -1.86 -1.66
CA ASP A 50 4.50 -2.48 -0.62
C ASP A 50 5.57 -1.50 -0.14
N PRO A 51 5.24 -0.60 0.81
CA PRO A 51 6.23 0.28 1.40
C PRO A 51 7.21 -0.43 2.36
N SER A 52 7.02 -1.72 2.64
CA SER A 52 7.90 -2.46 3.55
C SER A 52 9.31 -2.65 3.01
N VAL A 53 9.52 -2.41 1.70
CA VAL A 53 10.85 -2.30 1.08
C VAL A 53 11.73 -1.22 1.73
N PHE A 54 11.14 -0.22 2.40
CA PHE A 54 11.87 0.85 3.09
C PHE A 54 12.08 0.58 4.59
N GLY A 55 11.39 -0.41 5.16
CA GLY A 55 11.39 -0.71 6.59
C GLY A 55 10.04 -1.27 7.05
N ASN A 56 10.03 -1.92 8.21
CA ASN A 56 8.84 -2.62 8.72
C ASN A 56 8.30 -2.02 10.03
N ASP A 57 8.64 -0.77 10.35
CA ASP A 57 8.05 -0.07 11.48
C ASP A 57 6.67 0.50 11.10
N ALA A 58 5.74 0.48 12.07
CA ALA A 58 4.36 0.88 11.82
C ALA A 58 4.24 2.36 11.39
N ASP A 59 5.10 3.23 11.92
CA ASP A 59 5.06 4.66 11.60
C ASP A 59 5.40 4.90 10.12
N LEU A 60 6.47 4.28 9.61
CA LEU A 60 6.86 4.32 8.20
C LEU A 60 5.74 3.82 7.29
N LEU A 61 5.17 2.64 7.60
CA LEU A 61 4.14 2.02 6.76
C LEU A 61 2.87 2.87 6.71
N LEU A 62 2.44 3.43 7.85
CA LEU A 62 1.29 4.33 7.93
C LEU A 62 1.58 5.66 7.21
N ARG A 63 2.73 6.28 7.46
CA ARG A 63 3.07 7.58 6.86
C ARG A 63 3.21 7.51 5.35
N TRP A 64 3.68 6.39 4.80
CA TRP A 64 3.81 6.23 3.36
C TRP A 64 2.49 6.51 2.63
N PHE A 65 1.37 5.93 3.08
CA PHE A 65 0.08 6.11 2.42
C PHE A 65 -0.79 7.21 3.03
N TYR A 66 -0.63 7.56 4.31
CA TYR A 66 -1.58 8.42 5.04
C TYR A 66 -0.99 9.75 5.50
N TYR A 67 0.22 10.11 5.06
CA TYR A 67 0.83 11.40 5.38
C TYR A 67 1.51 12.01 4.15
N GLY A 68 1.23 13.29 3.87
CA GLY A 68 1.92 14.03 2.81
C GLY A 68 1.43 13.68 1.40
N PHE A 69 2.34 13.29 0.50
CA PHE A 69 2.08 13.28 -0.95
C PHE A 69 0.88 12.43 -1.38
N TRP A 70 0.74 11.20 -0.87
CA TRP A 70 -0.37 10.32 -1.27
C TRP A 70 -1.77 10.89 -0.96
N PRO A 71 -2.10 11.25 0.29
CA PRO A 71 -3.39 11.85 0.59
C PRO A 71 -3.58 13.23 -0.04
N GLU A 72 -2.48 13.97 -0.26
CA GLU A 72 -2.58 15.35 -0.72
C GLU A 72 -2.66 15.51 -2.23
N ASN A 73 -2.03 14.62 -2.99
CA ASN A 73 -1.85 14.76 -4.42
C ASN A 73 -2.39 13.59 -5.24
N ARG A 74 -2.71 12.45 -4.61
CA ARG A 74 -3.25 11.28 -5.32
C ARG A 74 -4.72 11.05 -5.06
N TYR A 75 -5.10 10.69 -3.83
CA TYR A 75 -6.49 10.30 -3.54
C TYR A 75 -7.33 11.41 -2.90
N GLY A 76 -6.88 12.65 -2.98
CA GLY A 76 -7.73 13.84 -2.73
C GLY A 76 -8.25 13.98 -1.29
N TRP A 77 -7.60 13.36 -0.31
CA TRP A 77 -8.06 13.38 1.09
C TRP A 77 -7.61 14.63 1.86
N LYS A 78 -6.86 15.53 1.21
CA LYS A 78 -6.42 16.80 1.78
C LYS A 78 -7.59 17.63 2.27
N GLY A 79 -7.45 18.19 3.48
CA GLY A 79 -8.39 19.15 4.04
C GLY A 79 -9.57 18.52 4.79
N SER A 80 -9.78 17.20 4.67
CA SER A 80 -10.75 16.48 5.50
C SER A 80 -10.35 16.55 6.98
N ASP A 81 -11.34 16.51 7.87
CA ASP A 81 -11.07 16.50 9.32
C ASP A 81 -10.41 15.18 9.74
N ALA A 82 -10.76 14.07 9.08
CA ALA A 82 -10.10 12.79 9.26
C ALA A 82 -8.61 12.84 8.90
N TYR A 83 -8.23 13.45 7.76
CA TYR A 83 -6.81 13.59 7.41
C TYR A 83 -6.05 14.45 8.42
N LYS A 84 -6.63 15.58 8.87
CA LYS A 84 -6.02 16.42 9.92
C LYS A 84 -5.80 15.62 11.21
N ARG A 85 -6.78 14.78 11.60
CA ARG A 85 -6.68 13.93 12.77
C ARG A 85 -5.61 12.85 12.61
N THR A 86 -5.57 12.17 11.46
CA THR A 86 -4.54 11.18 11.13
C THR A 86 -3.14 11.78 11.22
N ARG A 87 -2.90 12.94 10.62
CA ARG A 87 -1.61 13.65 10.75
C ARG A 87 -1.26 13.94 12.20
N SER A 88 -2.21 14.49 12.96
CA SER A 88 -1.98 14.83 14.37
C SER A 88 -1.64 13.60 15.21
N LEU A 89 -2.32 12.46 14.98
CA LEU A 89 -2.05 11.22 15.68
C LEU A 89 -0.68 10.63 15.32
N LEU A 90 -0.31 10.62 14.04
CA LEU A 90 1.01 10.15 13.58
C LEU A 90 2.14 11.03 14.13
N ASP A 91 1.96 12.35 14.17
CA ASP A 91 2.96 13.27 14.73
C ASP A 91 3.11 13.11 16.25
N LYS A 92 2.01 12.83 16.96
CA LYS A 92 2.06 12.45 18.39
C LYS A 92 2.75 11.12 18.61
N ALA A 93 2.45 10.11 17.79
CA ALA A 93 3.04 8.79 17.90
C ALA A 93 4.57 8.87 17.71
N ALA A 94 5.04 9.62 16.72
CA ALA A 94 6.47 9.82 16.48
C ALA A 94 7.22 10.51 17.63
N ALA A 95 6.53 11.36 18.40
CA ALA A 95 7.10 12.05 19.56
C ALA A 95 6.94 11.30 20.89
N GLU A 96 6.17 10.20 20.91
CA GLU A 96 5.85 9.47 22.14
C GLU A 96 6.97 8.48 22.51
N ALA A 97 7.52 8.67 23.72
CA ALA A 97 8.60 7.85 24.25
C ALA A 97 8.10 6.54 24.86
N ASP A 98 6.86 6.48 25.32
CA ASP A 98 6.25 5.27 25.86
C ASP A 98 5.76 4.35 24.72
N ASP A 99 6.34 3.16 24.63
CA ASP A 99 6.03 2.20 23.57
C ASP A 99 4.56 1.75 23.53
N ALA A 100 3.92 1.60 24.70
CA ALA A 100 2.53 1.18 24.78
C ALA A 100 1.60 2.27 24.29
N LYS A 101 1.83 3.53 24.71
CA LYS A 101 1.06 4.69 24.24
C LYS A 101 1.29 4.96 22.76
N ARG A 102 2.52 4.82 22.28
CA ARG A 102 2.84 4.97 20.86
C ARG A 102 2.07 3.94 20.01
N LYS A 103 2.01 2.69 20.47
CA LYS A 103 1.21 1.64 19.83
C LYS A 103 -0.28 1.94 19.83
N GLU A 104 -0.81 2.50 20.92
CA GLU A 104 -2.22 2.93 21.00
C GLU A 104 -2.53 4.04 19.98
N LEU A 105 -1.63 5.02 19.83
CA LEU A 105 -1.78 6.09 18.84
C LEU A 105 -1.79 5.55 17.40
N TRP A 106 -0.91 4.60 17.06
CA TRP A 106 -0.97 3.91 15.76
C TRP A 106 -2.26 3.10 15.58
N GLY A 107 -2.79 2.50 16.65
CA GLY A 107 -4.10 1.85 16.65
C GLY A 107 -5.22 2.82 16.27
N GLN A 108 -5.27 3.99 16.91
CA GLN A 108 -6.26 5.03 16.59
C GLN A 108 -6.16 5.52 15.13
N VAL A 109 -4.94 5.60 14.57
CA VAL A 109 -4.77 5.91 13.14
C VAL A 109 -5.33 4.79 12.28
N THR A 110 -5.04 3.53 12.63
CA THR A 110 -5.48 2.35 11.88
C THR A 110 -7.00 2.25 11.85
N ASP A 111 -7.65 2.46 12.99
CA ASP A 111 -9.12 2.47 13.10
C ASP A 111 -9.71 3.59 12.23
N LEU A 112 -9.16 4.81 12.34
CA LEU A 112 -9.64 5.95 11.57
C LEU A 112 -9.52 5.76 10.05
N VAL A 113 -8.39 5.25 9.56
CA VAL A 113 -8.22 5.03 8.11
C VAL A 113 -9.04 3.84 7.61
N ALA A 114 -9.38 2.88 8.48
CA ALA A 114 -10.29 1.79 8.16
C ALA A 114 -11.74 2.28 8.04
N ASP A 115 -12.19 3.16 8.94
CA ASP A 115 -13.52 3.76 8.90
C ASP A 115 -13.71 4.66 7.66
N GLU A 116 -12.70 5.42 7.29
CA GLU A 116 -12.74 6.35 6.16
C GLU A 116 -12.52 5.68 4.81
N ALA A 117 -11.67 4.64 4.77
CA ALA A 117 -11.35 3.84 3.59
C ALA A 117 -10.96 4.63 2.31
N ALA A 118 -10.42 5.86 2.45
CA ALA A 118 -9.96 6.68 1.32
C ALA A 118 -8.84 6.00 0.51
N LEU A 119 -8.01 5.20 1.18
CA LEU A 119 -7.12 4.19 0.63
C LEU A 119 -7.04 3.08 1.69
N TYR A 120 -7.36 1.83 1.35
CA TYR A 120 -7.30 0.73 2.31
C TYR A 120 -7.02 -0.61 1.62
N PRO A 121 -6.26 -1.54 2.24
CA PRO A 121 -5.97 -2.83 1.64
C PRO A 121 -7.24 -3.70 1.52
N ILE A 122 -7.48 -4.25 0.32
CA ILE A 122 -8.48 -5.30 0.10
C ILE A 122 -7.94 -6.66 0.61
N LEU A 123 -6.65 -6.91 0.39
CA LEU A 123 -5.97 -8.13 0.82
C LEU A 123 -4.48 -7.89 1.05
N HIS A 124 -3.89 -8.74 1.89
CA HIS A 124 -2.44 -8.95 1.95
C HIS A 124 -2.14 -10.35 1.40
N ARG A 125 -1.00 -10.54 0.72
CA ARG A 125 -0.66 -11.81 0.07
C ARG A 125 0.68 -12.37 0.55
N LYS A 126 0.83 -13.69 0.48
CA LYS A 126 2.14 -14.33 0.56
C LYS A 126 2.93 -14.05 -0.74
N LEU A 127 4.25 -13.90 -0.62
CA LEU A 127 5.15 -13.62 -1.74
C LEU A 127 6.04 -14.85 -2.04
N PRO A 128 5.58 -15.80 -2.88
CA PRO A 128 6.40 -16.95 -3.25
C PRO A 128 7.57 -16.51 -4.14
N THR A 129 8.78 -16.96 -3.82
CA THR A 129 9.98 -16.74 -4.63
C THR A 129 10.61 -18.09 -4.96
N ALA A 130 10.92 -18.32 -6.23
CA ALA A 130 11.57 -19.54 -6.69
C ALA A 130 13.02 -19.27 -7.11
N TRP A 131 13.91 -20.21 -6.82
CA TRP A 131 15.28 -20.23 -7.31
C TRP A 131 15.71 -21.66 -7.59
N ARG A 132 16.74 -21.83 -8.43
CA ARG A 132 17.31 -23.15 -8.71
C ARG A 132 18.22 -23.56 -7.55
N GLU A 133 17.81 -24.61 -6.84
CA GLU A 133 18.60 -25.19 -5.75
C GLU A 133 19.99 -25.61 -6.24
N GLY A 134 21.01 -25.40 -5.41
CA GLY A 134 22.41 -25.69 -5.74
C GLY A 134 23.08 -24.71 -6.71
N ALA A 135 22.34 -23.83 -7.39
CA ALA A 135 22.92 -22.87 -8.34
C ALA A 135 23.26 -21.51 -7.74
N LEU A 136 22.65 -21.17 -6.60
CA LEU A 136 22.88 -19.92 -5.88
C LEU A 136 23.20 -20.24 -4.43
N THR A 137 24.42 -19.95 -4.00
CA THR A 137 24.85 -20.11 -2.60
C THR A 137 24.49 -18.84 -1.84
N GLY A 138 23.78 -18.98 -0.72
CA GLY A 138 23.39 -17.86 0.15
C GLY A 138 22.10 -17.13 -0.25
N PHE A 139 21.46 -17.49 -1.38
CA PHE A 139 20.19 -16.89 -1.78
C PHE A 139 19.07 -17.21 -0.79
N LYS A 140 18.26 -16.20 -0.47
CA LYS A 140 17.07 -16.30 0.39
C LYS A 140 15.91 -15.49 -0.20
N PRO A 141 14.66 -15.95 -0.04
CA PRO A 141 13.50 -15.16 -0.42
C PRO A 141 13.39 -13.90 0.44
N LEU A 142 12.83 -12.83 -0.12
CA LEU A 142 12.53 -11.60 0.61
C LEU A 142 11.07 -11.60 1.10
N PRO A 143 10.78 -10.98 2.26
CA PRO A 143 9.41 -10.72 2.70
C PRO A 143 8.77 -9.52 1.98
N THR A 144 9.51 -8.86 1.09
CA THR A 144 9.13 -7.64 0.35
C THR A 144 9.28 -7.86 -1.14
N THR A 145 8.72 -6.96 -1.96
CA THR A 145 8.93 -6.99 -3.41
C THR A 145 10.42 -6.87 -3.80
N GLY A 146 10.81 -7.59 -4.87
CA GLY A 146 12.17 -7.57 -5.41
C GLY A 146 12.97 -8.84 -5.12
N LEU A 147 14.28 -8.78 -5.39
CA LEU A 147 15.25 -9.85 -5.15
C LEU A 147 16.52 -9.23 -4.57
N SER A 148 17.18 -9.93 -3.64
CA SER A 148 18.51 -9.55 -3.16
C SER A 148 19.55 -10.56 -3.61
N PHE A 149 20.62 -10.04 -4.22
CA PHE A 149 21.83 -10.80 -4.56
C PHE A 149 23.04 -10.34 -3.75
N LEU A 150 22.81 -9.54 -2.70
CA LEU A 150 23.86 -9.21 -1.75
C LEU A 150 24.35 -10.49 -1.09
N ASP A 151 25.66 -10.70 -1.14
CA ASP A 151 26.33 -11.90 -0.63
C ASP A 151 25.85 -13.22 -1.25
N VAL A 152 25.23 -13.17 -2.43
CA VAL A 152 24.82 -14.37 -3.19
C VAL A 152 25.88 -14.73 -4.22
N GLY A 153 26.42 -15.94 -4.10
CA GLY A 153 27.38 -16.51 -5.04
C GLY A 153 26.72 -17.42 -6.08
N ARG A 154 27.41 -17.66 -7.20
CA ARG A 154 27.08 -18.79 -8.08
C ARG A 154 27.69 -20.07 -7.53
N GLY A 155 26.88 -21.12 -7.49
CA GLY A 155 27.29 -22.50 -7.17
C GLY A 155 27.87 -23.21 -8.39
#